data_AF-G8IIN6-F1
#
_entry.id   AF-G8IIN6-F1
#
_cell.length_a   1.000
_cell.length_b   1.000
_cell.length_c   1.000
_cell.angle_alpha   90.00
_cell.angle_beta   90.00
_cell.angle_gamma   90.00
#
_symmetry.space_group_name_H-M   'P 1'
#
loop_
_entity.id
_entity.type
_entity.pdbx_description
1 polymer ?
#
loop_
_entity_poly.entity_id
_entity_poly.type
_entity_poly.pdbx_seq_one_letter_code
_entity_poly.pdbx_strand_id
1 'polypeptide(L)'
;RYMHATGATFVFILTYLHILRGLNYSYSYLPLSWITGLIIFLISIVTAFMGYVLPWGQMSFWGATVITNLLYFIPGLVSWICGGYIISDPTLKRFFVLHFIFPFIALCIVFIHIFFLHLQGSSNPLGYDTALKIPFYPSLLCLDIKGFNNVLVLFLAQSLFGILPLAHPDNAIVVDRYVTPLHIVPEWYFLPFYAMLKTIPNKTAGLLVMIASLQLLFLLAEQRNLTTLIQFKFAFGAREYSVPTIWFIC
;
A
#
# COMPACT_ATOMS: atom_id res chain seq x y z
N ARG A 1 -11.82 -10.37 -15.30
CA ARG A 1 -12.16 -8.98 -14.91
C ARG A 1 -12.42 -8.87 -13.40
N TYR A 2 -13.50 -9.43 -12.87
CA TYR A 2 -13.87 -9.30 -11.45
C TYR A 2 -12.81 -9.81 -10.47
N MET A 3 -12.25 -11.01 -10.69
CA MET A 3 -11.15 -11.53 -9.86
C MET A 3 -9.94 -10.58 -9.78
N HIS A 4 -9.63 -9.86 -10.86
CA HIS A 4 -8.51 -8.91 -10.86
C HIS A 4 -8.84 -7.64 -10.05
N ALA A 5 -10.06 -7.10 -10.19
CA ALA A 5 -10.52 -5.95 -9.41
C ALA A 5 -10.65 -6.28 -7.91
N THR A 6 -11.28 -7.41 -7.57
CA THR A 6 -11.34 -7.92 -6.19
C THR A 6 -9.94 -8.25 -5.67
N GLY A 7 -9.05 -8.74 -6.53
CA GLY A 7 -7.67 -9.05 -6.19
C GLY A 7 -6.91 -7.83 -5.69
N ALA A 8 -7.08 -6.67 -6.35
CA ALA A 8 -6.50 -5.41 -5.90
C ALA A 8 -6.96 -5.06 -4.47
N THR A 9 -8.25 -5.22 -4.16
CA THR A 9 -8.78 -5.01 -2.80
C THR A 9 -8.11 -5.93 -1.78
N PHE A 10 -8.01 -7.22 -2.06
CA PHE A 10 -7.37 -8.17 -1.15
C PHE A 10 -5.87 -7.88 -0.95
N VAL A 11 -5.16 -7.44 -2.00
CA VAL A 11 -3.76 -7.00 -1.89
C VAL A 11 -3.63 -5.84 -0.91
N PHE A 12 -4.50 -4.83 -0.94
CA PHE A 12 -4.46 -3.72 0.02
C PHE A 12 -4.87 -4.14 1.43
N ILE A 13 -5.89 -4.98 1.59
CA ILE A 13 -6.27 -5.53 2.91
C ILE A 13 -5.07 -6.24 3.55
N LEU A 14 -4.46 -7.18 2.82
CA LEU A 14 -3.32 -7.95 3.32
C LEU A 14 -2.09 -7.07 3.56
N THR A 15 -1.83 -6.09 2.68
CA THR A 15 -0.74 -5.13 2.85
C THR A 15 -0.94 -4.28 4.10
N TYR A 16 -2.16 -3.79 4.37
CA TYR A 16 -2.43 -3.01 5.59
C TYR A 16 -2.28 -3.85 6.85
N LEU A 17 -2.78 -5.08 6.85
CA LEU A 17 -2.57 -6.01 7.98
C LEU A 17 -1.08 -6.30 8.18
N HIS A 18 -0.33 -6.46 7.09
CA HIS A 18 1.12 -6.68 7.15
C HIS A 18 1.88 -5.46 7.70
N ILE A 19 1.53 -4.25 7.26
CA ILE A 19 2.09 -2.99 7.79
C ILE A 19 1.75 -2.85 9.28
N LEU A 20 0.51 -3.11 9.69
CA LEU A 20 0.08 -3.05 11.09
C LEU A 20 0.85 -4.03 11.98
N ARG A 21 1.01 -5.27 11.52
CA ARG A 21 1.88 -6.27 12.17
C ARG A 21 3.31 -5.76 12.29
N GLY A 22 3.82 -5.13 11.22
CA GLY A 22 5.15 -4.55 11.20
C GLY A 22 5.34 -3.44 12.23
N LEU A 23 4.38 -2.51 12.33
CA LEU A 23 4.36 -1.44 13.33
C LEU A 23 4.35 -1.97 14.77
N ASN A 24 3.64 -3.08 15.02
CA ASN A 24 3.56 -3.66 16.35
C ASN A 24 4.82 -4.45 16.76
N TYR A 25 5.48 -5.14 15.81
CA TYR A 25 6.46 -6.18 16.18
C TYR A 25 7.81 -6.16 15.46
N SER A 26 8.00 -5.43 14.37
CA SER A 26 9.22 -5.61 13.56
C SER A 26 9.85 -4.38 12.92
N TYR A 27 9.16 -3.25 12.77
CA TYR A 27 9.69 -2.12 12.00
C TYR A 27 11.06 -1.62 12.51
N SER A 28 11.27 -1.64 13.84
CA SER A 28 12.52 -1.23 14.48
C SER A 28 13.62 -2.31 14.45
N TYR A 29 13.23 -3.59 14.45
CA TYR A 29 14.14 -4.74 14.44
C TYR A 29 14.61 -5.10 13.02
N LEU A 30 13.73 -4.98 12.03
CA LEU A 30 13.97 -5.34 10.62
C LEU A 30 13.88 -4.10 9.71
N PRO A 31 14.77 -3.12 9.87
CA PRO A 31 14.63 -1.84 9.17
C PRO A 31 14.78 -1.93 7.65
N LEU A 32 15.68 -2.78 7.15
CA LEU A 32 15.90 -2.94 5.71
C LEU A 32 14.70 -3.66 5.06
N SER A 33 14.16 -4.67 5.74
CA SER A 33 12.91 -5.31 5.33
C SER A 33 11.75 -4.32 5.39
N TRP A 34 11.65 -3.50 6.44
CA TRP A 34 10.63 -2.46 6.55
C TRP A 34 10.69 -1.44 5.41
N ILE A 35 11.87 -0.86 5.13
CA ILE A 35 12.05 0.12 4.04
C ILE A 35 11.68 -0.49 2.68
N THR A 36 12.16 -1.71 2.39
CA THR A 36 11.79 -2.40 1.13
C THR A 36 10.30 -2.72 1.06
N GLY A 37 9.67 -3.06 2.19
CA GLY A 37 8.22 -3.24 2.30
C GLY A 37 7.43 -1.97 1.98
N LEU A 38 7.89 -0.82 2.49
CA LEU A 38 7.29 0.47 2.15
C LEU A 38 7.47 0.83 0.67
N ILE A 39 8.60 0.48 0.05
CA ILE A 39 8.80 0.66 -1.40
C ILE A 39 7.79 -0.21 -2.19
N ILE A 40 7.58 -1.48 -1.79
CA ILE A 40 6.57 -2.35 -2.39
C ILE A 40 5.17 -1.74 -2.24
N PHE A 41 4.85 -1.19 -1.07
CA PHE A 41 3.58 -0.51 -0.83
C PHE A 41 3.38 0.72 -1.75
N LEU A 42 4.40 1.57 -1.91
CA LEU A 42 4.33 2.72 -2.81
C LEU A 42 4.14 2.30 -4.28
N ILE A 43 4.87 1.28 -4.74
CA ILE A 43 4.68 0.75 -6.10
C ILE A 43 3.28 0.17 -6.28
N SER A 44 2.74 -0.49 -5.25
CA SER A 44 1.38 -1.04 -5.27
C SER A 44 0.32 0.06 -5.36
N ILE A 45 0.49 1.18 -4.65
CA ILE A 45 -0.37 2.39 -4.78
C ILE A 45 -0.39 2.87 -6.23
N VAL A 46 0.79 3.09 -6.83
CA VAL A 46 0.89 3.62 -8.20
C VAL A 46 0.32 2.62 -9.22
N THR A 47 0.62 1.33 -9.06
CA THR A 47 0.12 0.26 -9.92
C THR A 47 -1.40 0.18 -9.87
N ALA A 48 -2.00 0.21 -8.68
CA ALA A 48 -3.44 0.13 -8.52
C ALA A 48 -4.16 1.38 -9.04
N PHE A 49 -3.60 2.57 -8.83
CA PHE A 49 -4.12 3.81 -9.41
C PHE A 49 -4.17 3.72 -10.94
N MET A 50 -3.06 3.38 -11.60
CA MET A 50 -3.04 3.27 -13.06
C MET A 50 -3.98 2.18 -13.57
N GLY A 51 -4.05 1.04 -12.89
CA GLY A 51 -4.98 -0.05 -13.20
C GLY A 51 -6.45 0.40 -13.13
N TYR A 52 -6.78 1.23 -12.14
CA TYR A 52 -8.11 1.81 -11.99
C TYR A 52 -8.48 2.79 -13.11
N VAL A 53 -7.50 3.36 -13.81
CA VAL A 53 -7.75 4.26 -14.96
C VAL A 53 -8.10 3.46 -16.24
N LEU A 54 -7.62 2.23 -16.37
CA LEU A 54 -7.71 1.43 -17.60
C LEU A 54 -9.13 1.10 -18.09
N PRO A 55 -10.15 0.86 -17.23
CA PRO A 55 -11.53 0.65 -17.67
C PRO A 55 -12.14 1.85 -18.39
N TRP A 56 -11.54 3.04 -18.26
CA TRP A 56 -11.95 4.27 -18.93
C TRP A 56 -13.41 4.70 -18.67
N GLY A 57 -13.88 4.46 -17.45
CA GLY A 57 -15.16 4.94 -16.95
C GLY A 57 -15.11 6.36 -16.38
N GLN A 58 -16.26 6.86 -15.90
CA GLN A 58 -16.34 8.20 -15.32
C GLN A 58 -15.38 8.40 -14.14
N MET A 59 -15.39 7.50 -13.15
CA MET A 59 -14.52 7.61 -11.99
C MET A 59 -13.04 7.42 -12.34
N SER A 60 -12.73 6.55 -13.30
CA SER A 60 -11.39 6.37 -13.85
C SER A 60 -10.83 7.70 -14.40
N PHE A 61 -11.56 8.36 -15.29
CA PHE A 61 -11.10 9.57 -15.96
C PHE A 61 -11.01 10.77 -15.02
N TRP A 62 -12.06 11.01 -14.23
CA TRP A 62 -12.08 12.15 -13.30
C TRP A 62 -11.12 11.93 -12.13
N GLY A 63 -10.98 10.70 -11.64
CA GLY A 63 -9.96 10.33 -10.67
C GLY A 63 -8.55 10.59 -11.20
N ALA A 64 -8.25 10.16 -12.44
CA ALA A 64 -6.98 10.45 -13.09
C ALA A 64 -6.73 11.96 -13.19
N THR A 65 -7.74 12.73 -13.63
CA THR A 65 -7.66 14.18 -13.79
C THR A 65 -7.40 14.88 -12.46
N VAL A 66 -8.08 14.50 -11.38
CA VAL A 66 -7.88 15.12 -10.05
C VAL A 66 -6.49 14.79 -9.50
N ILE A 67 -6.08 13.52 -9.55
CA ILE A 67 -4.83 13.03 -8.95
C ILE A 67 -3.61 13.59 -9.69
N THR A 68 -3.58 13.55 -11.03
CA THR A 68 -2.44 14.11 -11.79
C THR A 68 -2.32 15.61 -11.59
N ASN A 69 -3.45 16.32 -11.52
CA ASN A 69 -3.47 17.76 -11.27
C ASN A 69 -3.00 18.13 -9.86
N LEU A 70 -2.85 17.22 -8.90
CA LEU A 70 -2.20 17.53 -7.62
C LEU A 70 -0.75 18.03 -7.84
N LEU A 71 -0.10 17.61 -8.92
CA LEU A 71 1.27 17.95 -9.26
C LEU A 71 1.43 19.26 -10.05
N TYR A 72 0.37 20.05 -10.21
CA TYR A 72 0.36 21.26 -11.06
C TYR A 72 1.42 22.32 -10.70
N PHE A 73 1.87 22.35 -9.44
CA PHE A 73 2.84 23.32 -8.95
C PHE A 73 4.26 23.07 -9.50
N ILE A 74 4.52 21.91 -10.11
CA ILE A 74 5.78 21.60 -10.80
C ILE A 74 5.58 21.90 -12.30
N PRO A 75 6.22 22.95 -12.87
CA PRO A 75 6.01 23.35 -14.24
C PRO A 75 6.31 22.22 -15.25
N GLY A 76 5.39 21.98 -16.18
CA GLY A 76 5.54 20.98 -17.25
C GLY A 76 5.37 19.52 -16.83
N LEU A 77 5.27 19.19 -15.53
CA LEU A 77 5.19 17.81 -15.08
C LEU A 77 3.86 17.14 -15.47
N VAL A 78 2.74 17.84 -15.29
CA VAL A 78 1.41 17.31 -15.64
C VAL A 78 1.33 16.99 -17.13
N SER A 79 1.79 17.90 -17.99
CA SER A 79 1.75 17.69 -19.44
C SER A 79 2.69 16.59 -19.91
N TRP A 80 3.86 16.46 -19.25
CA TRP A 80 4.79 15.37 -19.51
C TRP A 80 4.21 14.00 -19.14
N ILE A 81 3.59 13.86 -17.96
CA ILE A 81 2.92 12.62 -17.53
C ILE A 81 1.81 12.25 -18.51
N CYS A 82 0.94 13.22 -18.82
CA CYS A 82 -0.23 12.98 -19.66
C CYS A 82 0.11 12.78 -21.14
N GLY A 83 1.26 13.28 -21.61
CA GLY A 83 1.59 13.31 -23.04
C GLY A 83 0.78 14.37 -23.81
N GLY A 84 0.33 15.42 -23.12
CA GLY A 84 -0.57 16.47 -23.60
C GLY A 84 -1.10 17.29 -22.42
N TYR A 85 -1.90 18.32 -22.66
CA TYR A 85 -2.41 19.20 -21.57
C TYR A 85 -3.55 18.59 -20.75
N ILE A 86 -4.18 17.53 -21.25
CA ILE A 86 -5.32 16.86 -20.63
C ILE A 86 -5.13 15.33 -20.65
N ILE A 87 -5.84 14.65 -19.76
CA ILE A 87 -5.94 13.18 -19.77
C ILE A 87 -6.59 12.74 -21.09
N SER A 88 -5.90 11.88 -21.83
CA SER A 88 -6.29 11.45 -23.18
C SER A 88 -5.66 10.11 -23.53
N ASP A 89 -5.87 9.62 -24.76
CA ASP A 89 -5.34 8.35 -25.26
C ASP A 89 -3.82 8.14 -25.04
N PRO A 90 -2.94 9.14 -25.25
CA PRO A 90 -1.52 9.02 -24.90
C PRO A 90 -1.31 8.67 -23.43
N THR A 91 -2.09 9.25 -22.52
CA THR A 91 -2.03 8.95 -21.08
C THR A 91 -2.43 7.51 -20.81
N LEU A 92 -3.56 7.07 -21.38
CA LEU A 92 -4.09 5.72 -21.18
C LEU A 92 -3.11 4.64 -21.64
N LYS A 93 -2.51 4.81 -22.83
CA LYS A 93 -1.51 3.87 -23.37
C LYS A 93 -0.27 3.78 -22.48
N ARG A 94 0.21 4.91 -21.96
CA ARG A 94 1.36 4.93 -21.03
C ARG A 94 1.01 4.27 -19.71
N PHE A 95 -0.16 4.56 -19.15
CA PHE A 95 -0.62 3.96 -17.90
C PHE A 95 -0.80 2.45 -18.04
N PHE A 96 -1.27 1.96 -19.19
CA PHE A 96 -1.32 0.53 -19.47
C PHE A 96 0.06 -0.12 -19.41
N VAL A 97 1.05 0.44 -20.11
CA VAL A 97 2.42 -0.09 -20.12
C VAL A 97 3.04 -0.07 -18.72
N LEU A 98 2.88 1.04 -17.98
CA LEU A 98 3.41 1.15 -16.63
C LEU A 98 2.69 0.22 -15.64
N HIS A 99 1.36 0.08 -15.73
CA HIS A 99 0.58 -0.85 -14.93
C HIS A 99 1.00 -2.30 -15.19
N PHE A 100 1.40 -2.63 -16.41
CA PHE A 100 1.94 -3.94 -16.74
C PHE A 100 3.35 -4.17 -16.15
N ILE A 101 4.24 -3.17 -16.23
CA ILE A 101 5.65 -3.32 -15.81
C ILE A 101 5.82 -3.27 -14.29
N PHE A 102 5.13 -2.39 -13.57
CA PHE A 102 5.35 -2.20 -12.14
C PHE A 102 5.14 -3.44 -11.26
N PRO A 103 4.15 -4.33 -11.52
CA PRO A 103 4.05 -5.61 -10.82
C PRO A 103 5.34 -6.45 -10.87
N PHE A 104 6.05 -6.46 -12.00
CA PHE A 104 7.31 -7.19 -12.13
C PHE A 104 8.46 -6.52 -11.38
N ILE A 105 8.48 -5.18 -11.36
CA ILE A 105 9.44 -4.43 -10.53
C ILE A 105 9.18 -4.70 -9.05
N ALA A 106 7.92 -4.69 -8.62
CA ALA A 106 7.53 -5.03 -7.25
C ALA A 106 7.96 -6.46 -6.89
N LEU A 107 7.80 -7.43 -7.80
CA LEU A 107 8.25 -8.81 -7.59
C LEU A 107 9.76 -8.90 -7.36
N CYS A 108 10.57 -8.18 -8.12
CA CYS A 108 12.02 -8.11 -7.87
C CYS A 108 12.33 -7.58 -6.46
N ILE A 109 11.59 -6.56 -6.01
CA ILE A 109 11.77 -5.97 -4.67
C ILE A 109 11.26 -6.93 -3.59
N VAL A 110 10.24 -7.75 -3.84
CA VAL A 110 9.80 -8.81 -2.90
C VAL A 110 10.94 -9.79 -2.61
N PHE A 111 11.74 -10.19 -3.61
CA PHE A 111 12.91 -11.01 -3.36
C PHE A 111 13.95 -10.30 -2.48
N ILE A 112 14.19 -9.01 -2.71
CA ILE A 112 15.10 -8.21 -1.87
C ILE A 112 14.54 -8.08 -0.44
N HIS A 113 13.23 -7.88 -0.30
CA HIS A 113 12.54 -7.77 0.97
C HIS A 113 12.65 -9.05 1.80
N ILE A 114 12.44 -10.21 1.16
CA ILE A 114 12.61 -11.54 1.76
C ILE A 114 14.09 -11.81 2.07
N PHE A 115 15.01 -11.42 1.19
CA PHE A 115 16.45 -11.55 1.43
C PHE A 115 16.86 -10.81 2.72
N PHE A 116 16.43 -9.57 2.90
CA PHE A 116 16.70 -8.84 4.15
C PHE A 116 16.03 -9.52 5.35
N LEU A 117 14.79 -10.01 5.22
CA LEU A 117 14.16 -10.79 6.28
C LEU A 117 14.99 -12.03 6.68
N HIS A 118 15.61 -12.73 5.73
CA HIS A 118 16.43 -13.91 6.01
C HIS A 118 17.75 -13.59 6.71
N LEU A 119 18.31 -12.39 6.55
CA LEU A 119 19.56 -12.01 7.22
C LEU A 119 19.39 -11.91 8.74
N GLN A 120 18.27 -11.38 9.22
CA GLN A 120 18.00 -11.22 10.66
C GLN A 120 17.04 -12.28 11.22
N GLY A 121 16.19 -12.87 10.39
CA GLY A 121 15.11 -13.76 10.81
C GLY A 121 13.84 -13.01 11.20
N SER A 122 12.73 -13.75 11.34
CA SER A 122 11.43 -13.18 11.70
C SER A 122 11.39 -12.75 13.16
N SER A 123 10.66 -11.66 13.45
CA SER A 123 10.29 -11.32 14.84
C SER A 123 9.11 -12.16 15.33
N ASN A 124 8.92 -12.21 16.65
CA ASN A 124 7.82 -12.91 17.31
C ASN A 124 6.99 -11.95 18.19
N PRO A 125 5.76 -12.33 18.61
CA PRO A 125 4.87 -11.47 19.38
C PRO A 125 5.43 -11.01 20.74
N LEU A 126 6.39 -11.74 21.30
CA LEU A 126 7.01 -11.39 22.57
C LEU A 126 8.13 -10.34 22.41
N GLY A 127 8.58 -10.08 21.19
CA GLY A 127 9.54 -9.01 20.90
C GLY A 127 10.99 -9.29 21.30
N TYR A 128 11.32 -10.48 21.83
CA TYR A 128 12.68 -10.86 22.24
C TYR A 128 13.23 -12.09 21.50
N ASP A 129 14.55 -12.35 21.57
CA ASP A 129 15.16 -13.49 20.83
C ASP A 129 14.89 -14.75 21.60
N THR A 130 14.58 -15.81 20.89
CA THR A 130 14.39 -17.12 21.49
C THR A 130 15.21 -18.14 20.74
N ALA A 131 15.94 -18.98 21.48
CA ALA A 131 16.57 -20.17 20.92
C ALA A 131 15.53 -21.22 20.42
N LEU A 132 14.26 -21.07 20.81
CA LEU A 132 13.15 -21.94 20.46
C LEU A 132 12.66 -21.71 19.01
N LYS A 133 13.47 -22.13 18.03
CA LYS A 133 13.11 -22.08 16.61
C LYS A 133 12.55 -23.44 16.16
N ILE A 134 11.49 -23.39 15.35
CA ILE A 134 10.93 -24.56 14.67
C ILE A 134 11.26 -24.48 13.17
N PRO A 135 11.41 -25.62 12.47
CA PRO A 135 11.64 -25.61 11.03
C PRO A 135 10.43 -25.03 10.29
N PHE A 136 10.66 -24.36 9.16
CA PHE A 136 9.58 -23.80 8.34
C PHE A 136 8.68 -24.92 7.78
N TYR A 137 9.29 -25.97 7.25
CA TYR A 137 8.59 -27.18 6.82
C TYR A 137 8.70 -28.27 7.91
N PRO A 138 7.60 -28.96 8.28
CA PRO A 138 6.24 -28.80 7.76
C PRO A 138 5.41 -27.74 8.51
N SER A 139 5.84 -27.31 9.70
CA SER A 139 5.01 -26.58 10.65
C SER A 139 4.44 -25.27 10.13
N LEU A 140 5.29 -24.32 9.76
CA LEU A 140 4.85 -22.99 9.32
C LEU A 140 4.18 -23.07 7.94
N LEU A 141 4.67 -23.92 7.03
CA LEU A 141 4.04 -24.10 5.72
C LEU A 141 2.59 -24.60 5.83
N CYS A 142 2.30 -25.54 6.74
CA CYS A 142 0.92 -26.00 6.94
C CYS A 142 0.00 -24.87 7.44
N LEU A 143 0.51 -23.96 8.28
CA LEU A 143 -0.23 -22.79 8.74
C LEU A 143 -0.47 -21.80 7.59
N ASP A 144 0.55 -21.56 6.76
CA ASP A 144 0.43 -20.69 5.59
C ASP A 144 -0.61 -21.22 4.59
N ILE A 145 -0.63 -22.54 4.32
CA ILE A 145 -1.65 -23.17 3.45
C ILE A 145 -3.05 -23.00 4.05
N LYS A 146 -3.21 -23.18 5.36
CA LYS A 146 -4.50 -22.97 6.03
C LYS A 146 -4.95 -21.51 5.94
N GLY A 147 -4.04 -20.56 6.19
CA GLY A 147 -4.31 -19.13 6.05
C GLY A 147 -4.68 -18.74 4.63
N PHE A 148 -3.93 -19.25 3.64
CA PHE A 148 -4.22 -19.05 2.22
C PHE A 148 -5.60 -19.59 1.85
N ASN A 149 -5.97 -20.79 2.30
CA ASN A 149 -7.30 -21.36 2.05
C ASN A 149 -8.42 -20.47 2.60
N ASN A 150 -8.26 -19.92 3.81
CA ASN A 150 -9.24 -19.01 4.39
C ASN A 150 -9.40 -17.73 3.55
N VAL A 151 -8.28 -17.11 3.16
CA VAL A 151 -8.29 -15.91 2.31
C VAL A 151 -8.88 -16.23 0.92
N LEU A 152 -8.55 -17.37 0.35
CA LEU A 152 -9.03 -17.80 -0.96
C LEU A 152 -10.55 -17.99 -0.98
N VAL A 153 -11.14 -18.58 0.07
CA VAL A 153 -12.60 -18.71 0.21
C VAL A 153 -13.25 -17.33 0.23
N LEU A 154 -12.75 -16.40 1.03
CA LEU A 154 -13.28 -15.03 1.09
C LEU A 154 -13.14 -14.29 -0.26
N PHE A 155 -11.98 -14.44 -0.91
CA PHE A 155 -11.70 -13.84 -2.20
C PHE A 155 -12.65 -14.35 -3.29
N LEU A 156 -12.84 -15.67 -3.39
CA LEU A 156 -13.76 -16.28 -4.35
C LEU A 156 -15.21 -15.91 -4.04
N ALA A 157 -15.61 -15.93 -2.76
CA ALA A 157 -16.95 -15.54 -2.36
C ALA A 157 -17.26 -14.10 -2.76
N GLN A 158 -16.35 -13.15 -2.49
CA GLN A 158 -16.48 -11.77 -2.92
C GLN A 158 -16.46 -11.62 -4.45
N SER A 159 -15.57 -12.33 -5.17
CA SER A 159 -15.45 -12.20 -6.63
C SER A 159 -16.62 -12.81 -7.40
N LEU A 160 -17.24 -13.86 -6.88
CA LEU A 160 -18.32 -14.58 -7.57
C LEU A 160 -19.70 -14.06 -7.18
N PHE A 161 -19.92 -13.74 -5.91
CA PHE A 161 -21.23 -13.32 -5.40
C PHE A 161 -21.35 -11.82 -5.17
N GLY A 162 -20.25 -11.05 -5.21
CA GLY A 162 -20.30 -9.60 -5.04
C GLY A 162 -20.84 -9.17 -3.68
N ILE A 163 -20.46 -9.88 -2.61
CA ILE A 163 -21.02 -9.74 -1.25
C ILE A 163 -20.98 -8.28 -0.77
N LEU A 164 -19.87 -7.58 -1.03
CA LEU A 164 -19.69 -6.16 -0.72
C LEU A 164 -19.58 -5.31 -2.00
N PRO A 165 -20.16 -4.10 -2.04
CA PRO A 165 -20.01 -3.16 -3.14
C PRO A 165 -18.65 -2.45 -3.05
N LEU A 166 -17.59 -3.15 -3.46
CA LEU A 166 -16.21 -2.64 -3.37
C LEU A 166 -15.83 -1.65 -4.47
N ALA A 167 -16.59 -1.59 -5.57
CA ALA A 167 -16.32 -0.71 -6.71
C ALA A 167 -17.43 0.32 -6.88
N HIS A 168 -17.06 1.53 -7.33
CA HIS A 168 -18.04 2.60 -7.54
C HIS A 168 -18.91 2.35 -8.79
N PRO A 169 -20.25 2.43 -8.71
CA PRO A 169 -21.15 2.16 -9.84
C PRO A 169 -20.89 3.06 -11.06
N ASP A 170 -20.61 4.35 -10.84
CA ASP A 170 -20.29 5.29 -11.93
C ASP A 170 -19.10 4.87 -12.79
N ASN A 171 -18.20 4.00 -12.30
CA ASN A 171 -17.10 3.52 -13.13
C ASN A 171 -17.52 2.49 -14.20
N ALA A 172 -18.79 2.03 -14.16
CA ALA A 172 -19.39 1.26 -15.24
C ALA A 172 -19.92 2.15 -16.37
N ILE A 173 -20.08 3.47 -16.12
CA ILE A 173 -20.54 4.44 -17.12
C ILE A 173 -19.33 4.88 -17.95
N VAL A 174 -19.45 4.82 -19.27
CA VAL A 174 -18.42 5.31 -20.20
C VAL A 174 -18.16 6.78 -19.92
N VAL A 175 -16.89 7.18 -19.94
CA VAL A 175 -16.49 8.56 -19.65
C VAL A 175 -17.19 9.57 -20.56
N ASP A 176 -17.77 10.60 -19.94
CA ASP A 176 -18.12 11.86 -20.58
C ASP A 176 -17.22 12.96 -20.00
N ARG A 177 -16.38 13.56 -20.86
CA ARG A 177 -15.41 14.59 -20.45
C ARG A 177 -16.06 15.92 -20.08
N TYR A 178 -17.34 16.10 -20.42
CA TYR A 178 -18.08 17.33 -20.14
C TYR A 178 -18.95 17.22 -18.89
N VAL A 179 -19.07 16.02 -18.30
CA VAL A 179 -19.91 15.76 -17.14
C VAL A 179 -19.07 15.16 -16.02
N THR A 180 -18.83 15.96 -14.99
CA THR A 180 -18.24 15.49 -13.74
C THR A 180 -19.28 14.77 -12.89
N PRO A 181 -18.98 13.57 -12.36
CA PRO A 181 -19.79 12.93 -11.33
C PRO A 181 -19.98 13.83 -10.11
N LEU A 182 -21.14 13.75 -9.47
CA LEU A 182 -21.48 14.56 -8.29
C LEU A 182 -20.48 14.37 -7.14
N HIS A 183 -19.99 13.15 -6.94
CA HIS A 183 -19.04 12.81 -5.88
C HIS A 183 -17.87 11.99 -6.43
N ILE A 184 -16.80 12.65 -6.84
CA ILE A 184 -15.55 11.98 -7.24
C ILE A 184 -14.81 11.49 -5.99
N VAL A 185 -14.76 10.18 -5.83
CA VAL A 185 -14.13 9.49 -4.69
C VAL A 185 -13.20 8.40 -5.23
N PRO A 186 -11.98 8.24 -4.68
CA PRO A 186 -11.11 7.16 -5.09
C PRO A 186 -11.57 5.82 -4.50
N GLU A 187 -10.93 4.74 -4.94
CA GLU A 187 -11.11 3.41 -4.34
C GLU A 187 -10.87 3.41 -2.83
N TRP A 188 -11.53 2.48 -2.11
CA TRP A 188 -11.64 2.51 -0.66
C TRP A 188 -10.28 2.55 0.06
N TYR A 189 -9.29 1.83 -0.49
CA TYR A 189 -7.93 1.78 0.05
C TYR A 189 -7.19 3.12 -0.07
N PHE A 190 -7.67 4.08 -0.85
CA PHE A 190 -7.11 5.44 -0.91
C PHE A 190 -7.88 6.46 -0.08
N LEU A 191 -9.02 6.10 0.53
CA LEU A 191 -9.83 7.03 1.32
C LEU A 191 -9.09 7.71 2.47
N PRO A 192 -8.21 7.03 3.25
CA PRO A 192 -7.47 7.71 4.31
C PRO A 192 -6.59 8.85 3.78
N PHE A 193 -5.91 8.62 2.65
CA PHE A 193 -5.06 9.62 2.00
C PHE A 193 -5.88 10.76 1.39
N TYR A 194 -7.01 10.41 0.78
CA TYR A 194 -7.95 11.39 0.25
C TYR A 194 -8.58 12.27 1.32
N ALA A 195 -8.89 11.71 2.49
CA ALA A 195 -9.38 12.47 3.63
C ALA A 195 -8.33 13.50 4.09
N MET A 196 -7.05 13.10 4.20
CA MET A 196 -5.95 14.01 4.54
C MET A 196 -5.78 15.16 3.52
N LEU A 197 -5.98 14.90 2.23
CA LEU A 197 -5.98 15.94 1.19
C LEU A 197 -7.13 16.95 1.39
N LYS A 198 -8.33 16.46 1.73
CA LYS A 198 -9.54 17.30 1.88
C LYS A 198 -9.60 18.07 3.18
N THR A 199 -8.92 17.63 4.23
CA THR A 199 -8.95 18.32 5.53
C THR A 199 -8.27 19.69 5.50
N ILE A 200 -7.33 19.91 4.57
CA ILE A 200 -6.59 21.16 4.47
C ILE A 200 -7.18 21.99 3.33
N PRO A 201 -7.66 23.22 3.58
CA PRO A 201 -8.27 24.09 2.56
C PRO A 201 -7.22 24.73 1.63
N ASN A 202 -6.17 23.99 1.27
CA ASN A 202 -5.14 24.37 0.33
C ASN A 202 -4.61 23.11 -0.37
N LYS A 203 -4.63 23.10 -1.71
CA LYS A 203 -4.30 21.93 -2.52
C LYS A 203 -2.85 21.47 -2.36
N THR A 204 -1.88 22.38 -2.31
CA THR A 204 -0.46 22.03 -2.18
C THR A 204 -0.15 21.61 -0.74
N ALA A 205 -0.67 22.32 0.25
CA ALA A 205 -0.49 21.94 1.66
C ALA A 205 -1.14 20.59 1.98
N GLY A 206 -2.35 20.32 1.47
CA GLY A 206 -3.00 19.01 1.56
C GLY A 206 -2.12 17.90 0.97
N LEU A 207 -1.58 18.11 -0.24
CA LEU A 207 -0.67 17.16 -0.86
C LEU A 207 0.59 16.92 -0.03
N LEU A 208 1.19 17.98 0.51
CA LEU A 208 2.37 17.86 1.36
C LEU A 208 2.10 17.06 2.63
N VAL A 209 0.93 17.23 3.26
CA VAL A 209 0.55 16.44 4.43
C VAL A 209 0.28 14.98 4.09
N MET A 210 -0.37 14.70 2.96
CA MET A 210 -0.53 13.34 2.46
C MET A 210 0.83 12.68 2.22
N ILE A 211 1.77 13.36 1.55
CA ILE A 211 3.13 12.85 1.32
C ILE A 211 3.87 12.66 2.65
N ALA A 212 3.76 13.61 3.57
CA ALA A 212 4.38 13.53 4.90
C ALA A 212 3.86 12.32 5.69
N SER A 213 2.58 11.96 5.57
CA SER A 213 2.02 10.77 6.22
C SER A 213 2.69 9.46 5.73
N LEU A 214 3.03 9.38 4.45
CA LEU A 214 3.77 8.24 3.87
C LEU A 214 5.25 8.29 4.27
N GLN A 215 5.86 9.47 4.26
CA GLN A 215 7.25 9.67 4.68
C GLN A 215 7.47 9.34 6.16
N LEU A 216 6.47 9.58 7.02
CA LEU A 216 6.54 9.24 8.43
C LEU A 216 6.85 7.75 8.65
N LEU A 217 6.29 6.87 7.82
CA LEU A 217 6.55 5.43 7.91
C LEU A 217 8.03 5.09 7.65
N PHE A 218 8.71 5.83 6.76
CA PHE A 218 10.15 5.68 6.54
C PHE A 218 10.95 6.19 7.75
N LEU A 219 10.55 7.33 8.31
CA LEU A 219 11.22 7.93 9.47
C LEU A 219 11.16 7.06 10.73
N LEU A 220 10.09 6.26 10.91
CA LEU A 220 9.98 5.30 12.02
C LEU A 220 11.16 4.31 12.07
N ALA A 221 11.67 3.89 10.91
CA ALA A 221 12.81 2.96 10.83
C ALA A 221 14.15 3.63 11.21
N GLU A 222 14.27 4.92 10.88
CA GLU A 222 15.47 5.75 11.06
C GLU A 222 15.56 6.43 12.43
N GLN A 223 14.49 6.44 13.23
CA GLN A 223 14.49 7.02 14.59
C GLN A 223 15.60 6.44 15.49
N ARG A 224 16.06 5.22 15.21
CA ARG A 224 17.20 4.56 15.88
C ARG A 224 18.52 5.31 15.70
N ASN A 225 18.68 6.09 14.63
CA ASN A 225 19.87 6.90 14.37
C ASN A 225 19.74 8.32 14.94
N LEU A 226 18.55 8.76 15.34
CA LEU A 226 18.26 10.14 15.73
C LEU A 226 18.37 10.42 17.22
N THR A 227 18.41 9.40 18.09
CA THR A 227 18.53 9.61 19.54
C THR A 227 19.51 8.62 20.17
N THR A 228 20.55 9.16 20.81
CA THR A 228 21.53 8.40 21.59
C THR A 228 20.88 7.62 22.73
N LEU A 229 19.78 8.12 23.31
CA LEU A 229 18.95 7.42 24.30
C LEU A 229 18.31 6.13 23.75
N ILE A 230 17.84 6.15 22.50
CA ILE A 230 17.27 4.96 21.85
C ILE A 230 18.39 3.98 21.50
N GLN A 231 19.54 4.48 21.01
CA GLN A 231 20.72 3.62 20.79
C GLN A 231 21.25 3.00 22.07
N PHE A 232 21.26 3.73 23.19
CA PHE A 232 21.65 3.19 24.49
C PHE A 232 20.68 2.12 24.98
N LYS A 233 19.36 2.31 24.76
CA LYS A 233 18.34 1.28 25.03
C LYS A 233 18.51 0.03 24.15
N PHE A 234 18.94 0.18 22.89
CA PHE A 234 19.23 -0.96 22.01
C PHE A 234 20.60 -1.63 22.28
N ALA A 235 21.60 -0.88 22.74
CA ALA A 235 22.96 -1.38 23.00
C ALA A 235 23.10 -2.04 24.39
N PHE A 236 22.38 -1.54 25.39
CA PHE A 236 22.50 -1.99 26.79
C PHE A 236 21.18 -2.44 27.41
N GLY A 237 20.04 -2.20 26.75
CA GLY A 237 18.78 -2.78 27.18
C GLY A 237 18.77 -4.26 26.83
N ALA A 238 18.75 -5.12 27.85
CA ALA A 238 18.10 -6.42 27.70
C ALA A 238 16.75 -6.19 27.00
N ARG A 239 16.36 -7.10 26.11
CA ARG A 239 15.13 -7.02 25.29
C ARG A 239 13.87 -7.04 26.18
N GLU A 240 13.66 -6.02 26.99
CA GLU A 240 12.59 -5.99 27.97
C GLU A 240 11.79 -4.69 27.95
N TYR A 241 10.48 -4.93 28.10
CA TYR A 241 9.39 -4.00 28.38
C TYR A 241 8.95 -3.07 27.23
N SER A 242 8.45 -3.66 26.15
CA SER A 242 7.18 -3.14 25.60
C SER A 242 6.05 -3.75 26.40
N VAL A 243 5.43 -2.93 27.26
CA VAL A 243 4.18 -3.26 27.94
C VAL A 243 3.19 -3.76 26.87
N PRO A 244 2.55 -4.94 27.07
CA PRO A 244 1.50 -5.37 26.18
C PRO A 244 0.28 -4.47 26.44
N THR A 245 0.14 -3.38 25.68
CA THR A 245 -1.20 -2.82 25.46
C THR A 245 -1.94 -3.77 24.55
N ILE A 246 -2.58 -4.72 25.23
CA ILE A 246 -3.65 -5.60 24.77
C ILE A 246 -4.55 -4.83 23.81
N TRP A 247 -4.62 -5.28 22.57
CA TRP A 247 -5.88 -5.68 21.96
C TRP A 247 -5.62 -6.95 21.15
N PHE A 248 -6.16 -8.05 21.65
CA PHE A 248 -6.40 -9.27 20.88
C PHE A 248 -7.14 -8.92 19.60
N ILE A 249 -6.72 -9.51 18.48
CA ILE A 249 -7.61 -10.26 17.59
C ILE A 249 -6.72 -11.29 16.89
N CYS A 250 -7.15 -12.55 17.04
CA CYS A 250 -6.64 -13.75 16.40
C CYS A 250 -6.79 -13.72 14.88
#